data_AF-A0A0F9ER43-F1
#
_entry.id   AF-A0A0F9ER43-F1
#
_cell.length_a   1.000
_cell.length_b   1.000
_cell.length_c   1.000
_cell.angle_alpha   90.00
_cell.angle_beta   90.00
_cell.angle_gamma   90.00
#
_symmetry.space_group_name_H-M   'P 1'
#
loop_
_entity.id
_entity.type
_entity.pdbx_description
1 polymer ?
#
loop_
_entity_poly.entity_id
_entity_poly.type
_entity_poly.pdbx_seq_one_letter_code
_entity_poly.pdbx_strand_id
1 'polypeptide(L)'
;MAHKGPRPQPTKLKILKGNPGRRALNKSEPQPPTPADVPMPPEWLEGYAKDEWRTLAPVLHGLGLLTVADLSFFGAYCQSYARWRAAEEW
;
A
#
# COMPACT_ATOMS: atom_id res chain seq x y z
N MET A 1 35.59 -3.96 -17.03
CA MET A 1 34.48 -4.80 -16.52
C MET A 1 33.17 -4.19 -16.98
N ALA A 2 32.29 -4.93 -17.67
CA ALA A 2 31.04 -4.37 -18.19
C ALA A 2 30.05 -4.10 -17.04
N HIS A 3 29.55 -2.87 -16.93
CA HIS A 3 28.53 -2.52 -15.93
C HIS A 3 27.23 -3.27 -16.22
N LYS A 4 26.57 -3.75 -15.15
CA LYS A 4 25.26 -4.40 -15.26
C LYS A 4 24.29 -3.47 -15.96
N GLY A 5 23.58 -3.98 -16.96
CA GLY A 5 22.53 -3.22 -17.64
C GLY A 5 21.42 -2.76 -16.69
N PRO A 6 20.53 -1.85 -17.14
CA PRO A 6 19.45 -1.31 -16.31
C PRO A 6 18.60 -2.40 -15.67
N ARG A 7 18.04 -2.12 -14.48
CA ARG A 7 17.10 -3.02 -13.83
C ARG A 7 15.90 -3.28 -14.76
N PRO A 8 15.39 -4.52 -14.81
CA PRO A 8 14.24 -4.83 -15.65
C PRO A 8 13.03 -3.98 -15.24
N GLN A 9 12.31 -3.46 -16.23
CA GLN A 9 11.04 -2.77 -15.98
C GLN A 9 10.01 -3.74 -15.39
N PRO A 10 9.18 -3.30 -14.42
CA PRO A 10 8.02 -4.04 -13.91
C PRO A 10 7.11 -4.55 -15.04
N THR A 11 6.47 -5.70 -14.84
CA THR A 11 5.68 -6.36 -15.90
C THR A 11 4.48 -5.51 -16.32
N LYS A 12 3.82 -4.83 -15.38
CA LYS A 12 2.71 -3.89 -15.68
C LYS A 12 3.15 -2.79 -16.66
N LEU A 13 4.35 -2.22 -16.47
CA LEU A 13 4.89 -1.19 -17.37
C LEU A 13 5.32 -1.76 -18.73
N LYS A 14 5.85 -2.99 -18.76
CA LYS A 14 6.16 -3.67 -20.04
C LYS A 14 4.92 -3.95 -20.86
N ILE A 15 3.84 -4.39 -20.22
CA ILE A 15 2.54 -4.64 -20.88
C ILE A 15 1.99 -3.33 -21.44
N LEU A 16 1.97 -2.26 -20.62
CA LEU A 16 1.47 -0.95 -21.04
C LEU A 16 2.20 -0.40 -22.28
N LYS A 17 3.50 -0.67 -22.40
CA LYS A 17 4.34 -0.26 -23.53
C LYS A 17 4.29 -1.22 -24.73
N GLY A 18 3.46 -2.26 -24.70
CA GLY A 18 3.35 -3.24 -25.78
C GLY A 18 4.53 -4.21 -25.91
N ASN A 19 5.32 -4.39 -24.84
CA ASN A 19 6.48 -5.29 -24.79
C ASN A 19 7.43 -5.15 -26.02
N PRO A 20 8.07 -3.98 -26.22
CA PRO A 20 8.82 -3.67 -27.45
C PRO A 20 9.97 -4.66 -27.71
N GLY A 21 10.57 -5.22 -26.65
CA GLY A 21 11.63 -6.23 -26.77
C GLY A 21 11.13 -7.64 -27.09
N ARG A 22 9.80 -7.88 -27.13
CA ARG A 22 9.13 -9.17 -27.37
C ARG A 22 9.64 -10.35 -26.52
N ARG A 23 10.33 -10.07 -25.41
CA ARG A 23 10.81 -11.08 -24.47
C ARG A 23 9.63 -11.61 -23.66
N ALA A 24 9.73 -12.85 -23.18
CA ALA A 24 8.74 -13.41 -22.28
C ALA A 24 8.55 -12.53 -21.03
N LEU A 25 7.29 -12.31 -20.64
CA LEU A 25 6.93 -11.55 -19.45
C LEU A 25 7.19 -12.41 -18.20
N ASN A 26 7.55 -11.76 -17.08
CA ASN A 26 7.73 -12.45 -15.81
C ASN A 26 6.35 -12.81 -15.24
N LYS A 27 6.03 -14.10 -15.21
CA LYS A 27 4.76 -14.61 -14.65
C LYS A 27 4.80 -14.74 -13.13
N SER A 28 5.98 -14.67 -12.53
CA SER A 28 6.21 -14.84 -11.08
C SER A 28 6.50 -13.51 -10.39
N GLU A 29 6.10 -12.38 -10.98
CA GLU A 29 6.20 -11.09 -10.29
C GLU A 29 5.13 -11.03 -9.19
N PRO A 30 5.50 -10.69 -7.93
CA PRO A 30 4.55 -10.61 -6.84
C PRO A 30 3.41 -9.63 -7.16
N GLN A 31 2.17 -10.08 -6.91
CA GLN A 31 0.99 -9.24 -6.94
C GLN A 31 0.38 -9.26 -5.55
N PRO A 32 0.67 -8.24 -4.71
CA PRO A 32 0.05 -8.14 -3.40
C PRO A 32 -1.47 -8.10 -3.56
N PRO A 33 -2.24 -8.90 -2.81
CA PRO A 33 -3.68 -8.82 -2.84
C PRO A 33 -4.12 -7.47 -2.28
N THR A 34 -4.85 -6.70 -3.09
CA THR A 34 -5.52 -5.48 -2.65
C THR A 34 -6.97 -5.84 -2.29
N PRO A 35 -7.49 -5.40 -1.14
CA PRO A 35 -8.91 -5.55 -0.80
C PRO A 35 -9.80 -4.97 -1.90
N ALA A 36 -10.95 -5.62 -2.17
CA ALA A 36 -11.90 -5.12 -3.17
C ALA A 36 -12.52 -3.78 -2.76
N ASP A 37 -12.87 -3.68 -1.48
CA ASP A 37 -13.43 -2.48 -0.85
C ASP A 37 -12.46 -1.89 0.16
N VAL A 38 -12.72 -0.64 0.59
CA VAL A 38 -11.96 0.00 1.66
C VAL A 38 -12.09 -0.82 2.94
N PRO A 39 -10.98 -1.29 3.54
CA PRO A 39 -11.03 -2.09 4.75
C PRO A 39 -11.61 -1.32 5.93
N MET A 40 -12.47 -1.99 6.70
CA MET A 40 -12.96 -1.46 7.97
C MET A 40 -11.84 -1.37 9.01
N PRO A 41 -11.90 -0.36 9.90
CA PRO A 41 -10.95 -0.25 11.00
C PRO A 41 -11.01 -1.52 11.86
N PRO A 42 -9.87 -2.13 12.23
CA PRO A 42 -9.83 -3.23 13.16
C PRO A 42 -10.52 -2.90 14.49
N GLU A 43 -11.11 -3.91 15.12
CA GLU A 43 -11.90 -3.73 16.35
C GLU A 43 -11.09 -3.09 17.49
N TRP A 44 -9.79 -3.43 17.57
CA TRP A 44 -8.85 -2.96 18.58
C TRP A 44 -8.41 -1.49 18.44
N LEU A 45 -8.75 -0.82 17.34
CA LEU A 45 -8.55 0.64 17.23
C LEU A 45 -9.67 1.37 17.96
N GLU A 46 -9.37 2.46 18.65
CA GLU A 46 -10.38 3.24 19.38
C GLU A 46 -10.12 4.75 19.28
N GLY A 47 -11.15 5.55 19.56
CA GLY A 47 -11.09 7.02 19.54
C GLY A 47 -10.49 7.59 18.26
N TYR A 48 -9.56 8.54 18.40
CA TYR A 48 -8.87 9.19 17.29
C TYR A 48 -8.19 8.23 16.31
N ALA A 49 -7.86 7.00 16.73
CA ALA A 49 -7.24 6.03 15.83
C ALA A 49 -8.24 5.51 14.78
N LYS A 50 -9.50 5.27 15.19
CA LYS A 50 -10.59 4.87 14.28
C LYS A 50 -10.96 6.02 13.33
N ASP A 51 -10.93 7.25 13.82
CA ASP A 51 -11.25 8.43 12.99
C ASP A 51 -10.17 8.67 11.93
N GLU A 52 -8.90 8.51 12.30
CA GLU A 52 -7.79 8.59 11.35
C GLU A 52 -7.85 7.48 10.31
N TRP A 53 -8.16 6.26 10.72
CA TRP A 53 -8.37 5.15 9.79
C TRP A 53 -9.47 5.48 8.79
N ARG A 54 -10.63 5.95 9.25
CA ARG A 54 -11.77 6.32 8.37
C ARG A 54 -11.42 7.46 7.42
N THR A 55 -10.51 8.34 7.81
CA THR A 55 -10.07 9.47 7.00
C THR A 55 -9.08 9.05 5.91
N LEU A 56 -8.04 8.29 6.27
CA LEU A 56 -6.95 7.97 5.35
C LEU A 56 -7.12 6.65 4.58
N ALA A 57 -7.81 5.65 5.13
CA ALA A 57 -7.98 4.35 4.46
C ALA A 57 -8.60 4.48 3.06
N PRO A 58 -9.66 5.29 2.82
CA PRO A 58 -10.23 5.44 1.48
C PRO A 58 -9.23 6.03 0.48
N VAL A 59 -8.41 6.99 0.90
CA VAL A 59 -7.40 7.64 0.06
C VAL A 59 -6.29 6.66 -0.30
N LEU A 60 -5.74 5.96 0.69
CA LEU A 60 -4.66 4.99 0.49
C LEU A 60 -5.12 3.78 -0.34
N HIS A 61 -6.34 3.31 -0.11
CA HIS A 61 -6.95 2.25 -0.91
C HIS A 61 -7.15 2.67 -2.37
N GLY A 62 -7.68 3.88 -2.61
CA GLY A 62 -7.86 4.44 -3.96
C GLY A 62 -6.55 4.61 -4.74
N LEU A 63 -5.44 4.85 -4.04
CA LEU A 63 -4.08 4.90 -4.63
C LEU A 63 -3.43 3.52 -4.82
N GLY A 64 -4.07 2.44 -4.35
CA GLY A 64 -3.52 1.09 -4.37
C GLY A 64 -2.36 0.86 -3.38
N LEU A 65 -2.27 1.69 -2.34
CA LEU A 65 -1.21 1.66 -1.31
C LEU A 65 -1.58 0.86 -0.07
N LEU A 66 -2.80 0.30 -0.04
CA LEU A 66 -3.34 -0.41 1.12
C LEU A 66 -3.65 -1.86 0.72
N THR A 67 -2.60 -2.68 0.67
CA THR A 67 -2.70 -4.12 0.41
C THR A 67 -3.00 -4.87 1.71
N VAL A 68 -3.31 -6.17 1.62
CA VAL A 68 -3.51 -7.01 2.82
C VAL A 68 -2.29 -6.98 3.75
N ALA A 69 -1.08 -6.85 3.19
CA ALA A 69 0.15 -6.80 3.97
C ALA A 69 0.32 -5.48 4.75
N ASP A 70 -0.35 -4.40 4.33
CA ASP A 70 -0.16 -3.07 4.90
C ASP A 70 -1.11 -2.78 6.08
N LEU A 71 -2.17 -3.59 6.26
CA LEU A 71 -3.25 -3.33 7.22
C LEU A 71 -2.76 -3.19 8.67
N SER A 72 -1.87 -4.10 9.11
CA SER A 72 -1.33 -4.06 10.47
C SER A 72 -0.42 -2.85 10.70
N PHE A 73 0.40 -2.50 9.69
CA PHE A 73 1.26 -1.33 9.74
C PHE A 73 0.44 -0.03 9.79
N PHE A 74 -0.59 0.06 8.94
CA PHE A 74 -1.49 1.20 8.92
C PHE A 74 -2.25 1.34 10.25
N GLY A 75 -2.68 0.23 10.86
CA GLY A 75 -3.29 0.27 12.19
C GLY A 75 -2.34 0.76 13.28
N ALA A 76 -1.07 0.34 13.25
CA ALA A 76 -0.05 0.85 14.17
C ALA A 76 0.21 2.35 13.99
N TYR A 77 0.19 2.84 12.75
CA TYR A 77 0.22 4.27 12.45
C TYR A 77 -0.98 4.99 13.08
N CYS A 78 -2.22 4.53 12.84
CA CYS A 78 -3.43 5.14 13.41
C CYS A 78 -3.37 5.21 14.94
N GLN A 79 -2.89 4.14 15.59
CA GLN A 79 -2.72 4.11 17.04
C GLN A 79 -1.69 5.13 17.54
N SER A 80 -0.60 5.31 16.80
CA SER A 80 0.45 6.27 17.12
C SER A 80 -0.03 7.71 16.95
N TYR A 81 -0.76 7.97 15.86
CA TYR A 81 -1.43 9.25 15.61
C TYR A 81 -2.39 9.62 16.75
N ALA A 82 -3.21 8.66 17.20
CA ALA A 82 -4.15 8.90 18.29
C ALA A 82 -3.46 9.31 19.59
N ARG A 83 -2.33 8.67 19.93
CA ARG A 83 -1.51 9.01 21.10
C ARG A 83 -0.90 10.41 20.99
N TRP A 84 -0.36 10.73 19.82
CA TRP A 84 0.20 12.05 19.55
C TRP A 84 -0.87 13.13 19.69
N ARG A 85 -1.99 13.00 18.98
CA ARG A 85 -3.08 13.96 19.02
C ARG A 85 -3.64 14.16 20.43
N ALA A 86 -3.86 13.05 21.15
CA ALA A 86 -4.34 13.12 22.53
C ALA A 86 -3.36 13.86 23.46
N ALA A 87 -2.05 13.83 23.21
CA ALA A 87 -1.06 14.53 24.02
C ALA A 87 -0.97 16.04 23.69
N GLU A 88 -1.25 16.44 22.46
CA GLU A 88 -1.23 17.85 22.02
C GLU A 88 -2.48 18.64 22.46
N GLU A 89 -3.58 17.95 22.77
CA GLU A 89 -4.84 18.57 23.22
C GLU A 89 -4.86 18.92 24.73
N TRP A 90 -3.72 18.79 25.42
CA TRP A 90 -3.54 19.07 26.87
C TRP A 90 -2.94 20.44 27.10
#